data_AF-A0A4R2R8C3-F1
#
_entry.id   AF-A0A4R2R8C3-F1
#
_cell.length_a   1.000
_cell.length_b   1.000
_cell.length_c   1.000
_cell.angle_alpha   90.00
_cell.angle_beta   90.00
_cell.angle_gamma   90.00
#
_symmetry.space_group_name_H-M   'P 1'
#
loop_
_entity.id
_entity.type
_entity.pdbx_description
1 polymer ?
#
loop_
_entity_poly.entity_id
_entity_poly.type
_entity_poly.pdbx_seq_one_letter_code
_entity_poly.pdbx_strand_id
1 'polypeptide(L)'
;MKKAILLTSLLWVLILAIYGVFGPANLLRELNPNDVLNDQILAREFEGLEIEKVDYLGDRSYLIHTSTKNFVAVQEYTSIMNYHWEIFESKGKFVQ
;
A
#
# COMPACT_ATOMS: atom_id res chain seq x y z
N MET A 1 -2.20 -20.72 -36.85
CA MET A 1 -3.13 -19.61 -36.55
C MET A 1 -3.78 -19.74 -35.17
N LYS A 2 -4.59 -20.78 -34.87
CA LYS A 2 -5.23 -20.95 -33.54
C LYS A 2 -4.25 -20.94 -32.34
N LYS A 3 -3.10 -21.61 -32.47
CA LYS A 3 -2.04 -21.63 -31.45
C LYS A 3 -1.40 -20.26 -31.19
N ALA A 4 -1.24 -19.45 -32.25
CA ALA A 4 -0.68 -18.11 -32.13
C ALA A 4 -1.67 -17.16 -31.44
N ILE A 5 -2.97 -17.27 -31.74
CA ILE A 5 -4.03 -16.50 -31.08
C ILE A 5 -4.12 -16.84 -29.59
N LEU A 6 -4.04 -18.14 -29.24
CA LEU A 6 -4.01 -18.59 -27.85
C LEU A 6 -2.80 -18.04 -27.09
N LEU A 7 -1.63 -18.04 -27.72
CA LEU A 7 -0.40 -17.53 -27.13
C LEU A 7 -0.48 -16.01 -26.90
N THR A 8 -0.98 -15.25 -27.88
CA THR A 8 -1.12 -13.80 -27.75
C THR A 8 -2.18 -13.43 -26.72
N SER A 9 -3.31 -14.14 -26.65
CA SER A 9 -4.30 -13.92 -25.59
C SER A 9 -3.73 -14.19 -24.20
N LEU A 10 -2.91 -15.24 -24.05
CA LEU A 10 -2.27 -15.55 -22.78
C LEU A 10 -1.28 -14.45 -22.37
N LEU A 11 -0.54 -13.91 -23.34
CA LEU A 11 0.40 -12.80 -23.11
C LEU A 11 -0.33 -11.54 -22.63
N TRP A 12 -1.47 -11.19 -23.24
CA TRP A 12 -2.29 -10.05 -22.82
C TRP A 12 -2.84 -10.21 -21.41
N VAL A 13 -3.33 -11.40 -21.06
CA VAL A 13 -3.79 -11.71 -19.70
C VAL A 13 -2.65 -11.54 -18.69
N LEU A 14 -1.44 -12.01 -19.02
CA LEU A 14 -0.27 -11.85 -18.17
C LEU A 14 0.12 -10.38 -17.98
N ILE A 15 0.11 -9.58 -19.06
CA ILE A 15 0.41 -8.15 -19.00
C ILE A 15 -0.61 -7.42 -18.12
N LEU A 16 -1.90 -7.72 -18.27
CA LEU A 16 -2.96 -7.13 -17.43
C LEU A 16 -2.82 -7.54 -15.96
N ALA A 17 -2.46 -8.80 -15.69
CA ALA A 17 -2.20 -9.26 -14.33
C ALA A 17 -1.00 -8.52 -13.70
N ILE A 18 0.10 -8.36 -14.44
CA ILE A 18 1.26 -7.57 -14.00
C ILE A 18 0.86 -6.12 -13.72
N TYR A 19 0.08 -5.49 -14.61
CA TYR A 19 -0.42 -4.14 -14.39
C TYR A 19 -1.35 -4.01 -13.19
N GLY A 20 -2.20 -5.00 -12.89
CA GLY A 20 -3.05 -4.98 -11.71
C GLY A 20 -2.26 -5.14 -10.40
N VAL A 21 -1.18 -5.92 -10.44
CA VAL A 21 -0.36 -6.24 -9.27
C VAL A 21 0.67 -5.16 -8.95
N PHE A 22 1.26 -4.53 -9.98
CA PHE A 22 2.34 -3.54 -9.85
C PHE A 22 1.95 -2.11 -10.27
N GLY A 23 0.74 -1.93 -10.78
CA GLY A 23 0.25 -0.63 -11.25
C GLY A 23 -0.27 0.28 -10.13
N PRO A 24 -0.75 1.48 -10.48
CA PRO A 24 -1.22 2.47 -9.52
C PRO A 24 -2.42 1.98 -8.68
N ALA A 25 -3.18 1.01 -9.20
CA ALA A 25 -4.26 0.34 -8.50
C ALA A 25 -3.78 -0.86 -7.65
N ASN A 26 -2.51 -0.86 -7.18
CA ASN A 26 -1.81 -1.93 -6.45
C ASN A 26 -2.72 -2.73 -5.51
N LEU A 27 -3.39 -3.75 -6.05
CA LEU A 27 -4.37 -4.56 -5.32
C LEU A 27 -3.74 -5.29 -4.13
N LEU A 28 -2.44 -5.58 -4.23
CA LEU A 28 -1.69 -6.20 -3.13
C LEU A 28 -1.69 -5.35 -1.85
N ARG A 29 -1.61 -4.02 -1.96
CA ARG A 29 -1.57 -3.11 -0.80
C ARG A 29 -2.94 -3.00 -0.14
N GLU A 30 -4.01 -3.10 -0.93
CA GLU A 30 -5.37 -3.13 -0.41
C GLU A 30 -5.70 -4.47 0.27
N LEU A 31 -5.22 -5.59 -0.29
CA LEU A 31 -5.44 -6.92 0.27
C LEU A 31 -4.60 -7.21 1.51
N ASN A 32 -3.43 -6.59 1.64
CA ASN A 32 -2.57 -6.73 2.82
C ASN A 32 -1.96 -5.38 3.26
N PRO A 33 -2.75 -4.48 3.86
CA PRO A 33 -2.26 -3.17 4.28
C PRO A 33 -1.15 -3.24 5.34
N ASN A 34 -1.14 -4.31 6.15
CA ASN A 34 -0.15 -4.53 7.20
C ASN A 34 1.28 -4.71 6.67
N ASP A 35 1.45 -5.07 5.39
CA ASP A 35 2.78 -5.21 4.76
C ASP A 35 3.57 -3.90 4.78
N VAL A 36 2.89 -2.74 4.89
CA VAL A 36 3.54 -1.44 5.02
C VAL A 36 4.45 -1.34 6.26
N LEU A 37 4.15 -2.10 7.31
CA LEU A 37 4.94 -2.12 8.54
C LEU A 37 6.24 -2.91 8.41
N ASN A 38 6.45 -3.62 7.28
CA ASN A 38 7.74 -4.25 6.98
C ASN A 38 8.79 -3.22 6.51
N ASP A 39 8.36 -2.01 6.17
CA ASP A 39 9.26 -0.89 5.90
C ASP A 39 9.92 -0.43 7.20
N GLN A 40 11.25 -0.58 7.29
CA GLN A 40 12.00 -0.24 8.50
C GLN A 40 11.97 1.25 8.84
N ILE A 41 11.79 2.14 7.86
CA ILE A 41 11.72 3.58 8.11
C ILE A 41 10.41 3.89 8.83
N LEU A 42 9.30 3.34 8.33
CA LEU A 42 7.99 3.53 8.95
C LEU A 42 7.89 2.81 10.30
N ALA A 43 8.36 1.57 10.39
CA ALA A 43 8.25 0.76 11.61
C ALA A 43 8.91 1.42 12.83
N ARG A 44 10.02 2.14 12.63
CA ARG A 44 10.70 2.89 13.69
C ARG A 44 9.84 4.01 14.29
N GLU A 45 9.01 4.65 13.48
CA GLU A 45 8.12 5.74 13.94
C GLU A 45 7.01 5.23 14.88
N PHE A 46 6.73 3.93 14.85
CA PHE A 46 5.75 3.27 15.71
C PHE A 46 6.38 2.31 16.72
N GLU A 47 7.70 2.36 16.90
CA GLU A 47 8.40 1.49 17.85
C GLU A 47 7.91 1.77 19.28
N GLY A 48 7.45 0.73 19.97
CA GLY A 48 6.87 0.83 21.31
C GLY A 48 5.38 1.19 21.35
N LEU A 49 4.72 1.36 20.19
CA LEU A 49 3.27 1.45 20.10
C LEU A 49 2.66 0.10 19.74
N GLU A 50 1.55 -0.24 20.38
CA GLU A 50 0.77 -1.42 20.02
C GLU A 50 -0.15 -1.08 18.84
N ILE A 51 0.18 -1.62 17.66
CA ILE A 51 -0.60 -1.44 16.44
C ILE A 51 -1.68 -2.52 16.39
N GLU A 52 -2.94 -2.08 16.35
CA GLU A 52 -4.11 -2.98 16.33
C GLU A 52 -4.54 -3.31 14.90
N LYS A 53 -4.48 -2.33 14.00
CA LYS A 53 -4.97 -2.45 12.62
C LYS A 53 -4.30 -1.44 11.70
N VAL A 54 -4.10 -1.81 10.45
CA VAL A 54 -3.76 -0.88 9.36
C VAL A 54 -4.82 -0.95 8.28
N ASP A 55 -5.30 0.22 7.85
CA ASP A 55 -6.23 0.38 6.75
C ASP A 55 -5.56 1.12 5.60
N TYR A 56 -5.71 0.62 4.38
CA TYR A 56 -5.23 1.31 3.19
C TYR A 56 -6.25 2.38 2.77
N LEU A 57 -5.81 3.63 2.66
CA LEU A 57 -6.66 4.77 2.28
C LEU A 57 -6.59 5.11 0.79
N GLY A 58 -5.73 4.44 0.02
CA GLY A 58 -5.42 4.80 -1.36
C GLY A 58 -4.22 5.74 -1.46
N ASP A 59 -3.72 5.94 -2.69
CA ASP A 59 -2.56 6.77 -3.02
C ASP A 59 -1.39 6.64 -2.03
N ARG A 60 -1.06 5.39 -1.67
CA ARG A 60 0.06 5.08 -0.74
C ARG A 60 -0.09 5.73 0.64
N SER A 61 -1.33 6.00 1.04
CA SER A 61 -1.70 6.49 2.35
C SER A 61 -2.32 5.38 3.17
N TYR A 62 -2.01 5.34 4.47
CA TYR A 62 -2.43 4.30 5.38
C TYR A 62 -2.91 4.92 6.69
N LEU A 63 -3.99 4.38 7.23
CA LEU A 63 -4.46 4.68 8.57
C LEU A 63 -3.98 3.59 9.51
N ILE A 64 -3.16 3.96 10.48
CA ILE A 64 -2.58 3.07 11.48
C ILE A 64 -3.34 3.30 12.78
N HIS A 65 -4.04 2.26 13.24
CA HIS A 65 -4.74 2.22 14.50
C HIS A 65 -3.81 1.70 15.59
N THR A 66 -3.64 2.48 16.65
CA THR A 66 -2.95 2.05 17.86
C THR A 66 -3.91 2.11 19.05
N SER A 67 -3.51 1.50 20.15
CA SER A 67 -4.31 1.47 21.39
C SER A 67 -4.63 2.85 21.98
N THR A 68 -3.86 3.89 21.62
CA THR A 68 -4.01 5.25 22.18
C THR A 68 -4.52 6.27 21.19
N LYS A 69 -4.09 6.17 19.92
CA LYS A 69 -4.42 7.15 18.87
C LYS A 69 -4.28 6.55 17.48
N ASN A 70 -4.87 7.23 16.51
CA ASN A 70 -4.76 6.87 15.10
C ASN A 70 -3.79 7.79 14.39
N PHE A 71 -3.07 7.25 13.40
CA PHE A 71 -2.12 8.00 12.59
C PHE A 71 -2.39 7.78 11.12
N VAL A 72 -2.22 8.83 10.31
CA VAL A 72 -2.17 8.71 8.86
C VAL A 72 -0.71 8.75 8.45
N ALA A 73 -0.25 7.70 7.78
CA ALA A 73 1.08 7.63 7.19
C ALA A 73 0.96 7.72 5.66
N VAL A 74 1.69 8.67 5.06
CA VAL A 74 1.70 8.92 3.61
C VAL A 74 3.10 8.67 3.07
N GLN A 75 3.21 7.83 2.05
CA GLN A 75 4.49 7.55 1.39
C GLN A 75 4.75 8.56 0.26
N GLU A 76 5.61 9.54 0.50
CA GLU A 76 5.94 10.58 -0.46
C GLU A 76 7.25 10.28 -1.21
N TYR A 77 7.14 10.16 -2.53
CA TYR A 77 8.28 9.89 -3.41
C TYR A 77 8.89 11.20 -3.92
N THR A 78 10.16 11.42 -3.59
CA THR A 78 10.95 12.53 -4.15
C THR A 78 11.58 12.16 -5.49
N SER A 79 11.73 10.87 -5.77
CA SER A 79 12.13 10.32 -7.07
C SER A 79 11.58 8.90 -7.25
N ILE A 80 11.88 8.23 -8.37
CA ILE A 80 11.47 6.83 -8.60
C ILE A 80 12.02 5.89 -7.51
N MET A 81 13.21 6.19 -6.98
CA MET A 81 13.93 5.32 -6.04
C MET A 81 13.96 5.87 -4.62
N ASN A 82 13.63 7.14 -4.42
CA ASN A 82 13.71 7.80 -3.12
C ASN A 82 12.33 8.22 -2.66
N TYR A 83 12.02 7.88 -1.40
CA TYR A 83 10.80 8.28 -0.73
C TYR A 83 11.07 8.57 0.74
N HIS A 84 10.08 9.17 1.39
CA HIS A 84 10.02 9.36 2.82
C HIS A 84 8.59 9.16 3.30
N TRP A 85 8.40 9.10 4.61
CA TRP A 85 7.09 8.96 5.24
C TRP A 85 6.71 10.26 5.91
N GLU A 86 5.51 10.75 5.63
CA GLU A 86 4.88 11.81 6.41
C GLU A 86 3.82 11.19 7.33
N ILE A 87 3.88 11.51 8.63
CA ILE A 87 3.01 10.92 9.64
C ILE A 87 2.23 12.02 10.36
N PHE A 88 0.91 11.88 10.36
CA PHE A 88 -0.01 12.82 10.96
C PHE A 88 -0.84 12.12 12.02
N GLU A 89 -0.91 12.68 13.23
CA GLU A 89 -1.88 12.22 14.22
C GLU A 89 -3.29 12.60 13.75
N SER A 90 -4.15 11.60 13.59
CA SER A 90 -5.54 11.85 13.23
C SER A 90 -6.36 12.23 14.45
N LYS A 91 -6.90 13.45 14.44
CA LYS A 91 -7.84 13.94 15.44
C LYS A 91 -9.31 13.63 15.09
N GLY A 92 -9.56 12.91 14.01
CA GLY A 92 -10.89 12.65 13.46
C GLY A 92 -11.30 11.18 13.50
N LYS A 93 -12.61 10.93 13.54
CA LYS A 93 -13.15 9.60 13.24
C LYS A 93 -13.14 9.41 11.72
N PHE A 94 -12.33 8.47 11.23
CA PHE A 94 -12.48 7.99 9.86
C PHE A 94 -13.69 7.05 9.83
N VAL A 95 -14.75 7.48 9.14
CA VAL A 95 -15.90 6.63 8.83
C VAL A 95 -15.54 5.91 7.53
N GLN A 96 -15.27 4.61 7.62
CA GLN A 96 -15.16 3.72 6.46
C GLN A 96 -16.56 3.44 5.90
#